data_AF-A0A960UUT6-F1
#
_entry.id   AF-A0A960UUT6-F1
#
_cell.length_a   1.000
_cell.length_b   1.000
_cell.length_c   1.000
_cell.angle_alpha   90.00
_cell.angle_beta   90.00
_cell.angle_gamma   90.00
#
_symmetry.space_group_name_H-M   'P 1'
#
loop_
_entity.id
_entity.type
_entity.pdbx_description
1 polymer ?
#
loop_
_entity_poly.entity_id
_entity_poly.type
_entity_poly.pdbx_seq_one_letter_code
_entity_poly.pdbx_strand_id
1 'polypeptide(L)' 'MEFLFKLESVLKERKEKLPEKSYTANLFRDGEDRILKKITEEAGEVLLASKNHDRQEIVHESADLLFH' A
#
# COMPACT_ATOMS: atom_id res chain seq x y z
N MET A 1 16.48 2.65 -1.51
CA MET A 1 16.20 2.96 -0.09
C MET A 1 15.75 4.41 0.10
N GLU A 2 16.44 5.41 -0.44
CA GLU A 2 16.05 6.84 -0.32
C GLU A 2 14.57 7.12 -0.66
N PHE A 3 14.06 6.52 -1.75
CA PHE A 3 12.66 6.66 -2.14
C PHE A 3 11.67 6.14 -1.09
N LEU A 4 11.95 5.01 -0.43
CA LEU A 4 11.05 4.42 0.58
C LEU A 4 10.95 5.33 1.81
N PHE A 5 12.05 5.93 2.26
CA PHE A 5 12.01 6.90 3.36
C PHE A 5 11.24 8.17 2.99
N LYS A 6 11.35 8.62 1.73
CA LYS A 6 10.53 9.73 1.22
C LYS A 6 9.04 9.37 1.19
N LEU A 7 8.69 8.17 0.74
CA LEU A 7 7.32 7.68 0.75
C LEU A 7 6.79 7.61 2.19
N GLU A 8 7.53 7.00 3.11
CA GLU A 8 7.16 6.91 4.53
C GLU A 8 6.91 8.31 5.13
N SER A 9 7.77 9.28 4.81
CA SER A 9 7.60 10.67 5.27
C SER A 9 6.29 11.29 4.78
N VAL A 10 5.94 11.05 3.51
CA VAL A 10 4.66 11.49 2.93
C VAL A 10 3.47 10.79 3.58
N LEU A 11 3.58 9.48 3.88
CA LEU A 11 2.52 8.74 4.56
C LEU A 11 2.29 9.27 5.98
N LYS A 12 3.36 9.55 6.74
CA LYS A 12 3.31 10.18 8.06
C LYS A 12 2.62 11.55 8.00
N GLU A 13 3.02 12.41 7.06
CA GLU A 13 2.37 13.71 6.87
C GLU A 13 0.86 13.57 6.56
N ARG A 14 0.48 12.60 5.73
CA ARG A 14 -0.94 12.36 5.38
C ARG A 14 -1.74 11.83 6.57
N LYS A 15 -1.13 11.02 7.44
CA LYS A 15 -1.75 10.55 8.70
C LYS A 15 -2.04 11.70 9.66
N GLU A 16 -1.15 12.68 9.73
CA GLU A 16 -1.30 13.85 10.60
C GLU A 16 -2.28 14.88 10.04
N LYS A 17 -2.13 15.23 8.75
CA LYS A 17 -2.90 16.33 8.13
C LYS A 17 -4.27 15.92 7.61
N LEU A 18 -4.49 14.63 7.35
CA LEU A 18 -5.72 14.07 6.80
C LEU A 18 -6.38 14.94 5.70
N PRO A 19 -5.70 15.23 4.57
CA PRO A 19 -6.30 16.00 3.48
C PRO A 19 -7.49 15.28 2.84
N GLU A 20 -8.57 15.99 2.52
CA GLU A 20 -9.85 15.38 2.07
C GLU A 20 -9.72 14.56 0.77
N LYS A 21 -8.91 15.03 -0.19
CA LYS A 21 -8.77 14.39 -1.52
C LYS A 21 -7.67 13.33 -1.59
N SER A 22 -7.14 12.87 -0.46
CA SER A 22 -6.06 11.87 -0.43
C SER A 22 -6.58 10.47 -0.12
N TYR A 23 -6.24 9.52 -0.98
CA TYR A 23 -6.49 8.10 -0.77
C TYR A 23 -5.91 7.60 0.56
N THR A 24 -4.63 7.90 0.84
CA THR A 24 -3.98 7.50 2.10
C THR A 24 -4.67 8.11 3.32
N ALA A 25 -5.12 9.37 3.23
CA ALA A 25 -5.86 9.99 4.33
C ALA A 25 -7.18 9.26 4.59
N ASN A 26 -7.89 8.84 3.55
CA ASN A 26 -9.10 8.01 3.70
C ASN A 26 -8.78 6.68 4.39
N LEU A 27 -7.72 5.97 3.98
CA LEU A 27 -7.30 4.74 4.65
C LEU A 27 -7.05 4.94 6.15
N PHE A 28 -6.37 6.03 6.53
CA PHE A 28 -6.14 6.34 7.95
C PHE A 28 -7.43 6.71 8.70
N ARG A 29 -8.41 7.36 8.05
CA ARG A 29 -9.72 7.63 8.65
C ARG A 29 -10.55 6.35 8.81
N ASP A 30 -10.46 5.44 7.85
CA ASP A 30 -11.17 4.16 7.85
C ASP A 30 -10.59 3.17 8.88
N GLY A 31 -9.36 3.42 9.35
CA GLY A 31 -8.77 2.72 10.49
C GLY A 31 -8.00 1.45 10.13
N GLU A 32 -7.50 0.78 11.17
CA GLU A 32 -6.59 -0.36 11.07
C GLU A 32 -7.19 -1.53 10.29
N ASP A 33 -8.46 -1.89 10.54
CA ASP A 33 -9.13 -3.00 9.84
C ASP A 33 -9.16 -2.81 8.32
N ARG A 34 -9.36 -1.56 7.85
CA ARG A 34 -9.34 -1.26 6.42
C ARG A 34 -7.96 -1.44 5.82
N ILE A 35 -6.92 -1.02 6.55
CA ILE A 35 -5.52 -1.15 6.12
C ILE A 35 -5.12 -2.63 6.09
N LEU A 36 -5.40 -3.40 7.15
CA LEU A 36 -5.09 -4.83 7.21
C LEU A 36 -5.80 -5.63 6.11
N LYS A 37 -7.03 -5.23 5.75
CA LYS A 37 -7.75 -5.83 4.63
C LYS A 37 -7.01 -5.61 3.31
N LYS A 38 -6.49 -4.40 3.06
CA LYS A 38 -5.67 -4.13 1.86
C LYS A 38 -4.39 -4.94 1.87
N ILE A 39 -3.63 -4.96 2.97
CA ILE A 39 -2.41 -5.79 3.08
C ILE A 39 -2.71 -7.27 2.75
N THR A 40 -3.82 -7.80 3.24
CA THR A 40 -4.23 -9.20 2.98
C THR A 40 -4.58 -9.43 1.51
N GLU A 41 -5.26 -8.47 0.88
CA GLU A 41 -5.62 -8.48 -0.55
C GLU A 41 -4.35 -8.51 -1.43
N GLU A 42 -3.47 -7.52 -1.24
CA GLU A 42 -2.23 -7.39 -2.05
C GLU A 42 -1.30 -8.59 -1.85
N ALA A 43 -1.18 -9.12 -0.63
CA ALA A 43 -0.38 -10.32 -0.36
C ALA A 43 -0.91 -11.55 -1.12
N GLY A 44 -2.25 -11.66 -1.26
CA GLY A 44 -2.89 -12.67 -2.08
C GLY A 44 -2.59 -12.49 -3.57
N GLU A 45 -2.63 -11.25 -4.06
CA GLU A 45 -2.34 -10.89 -5.45
C GLU A 45 -0.88 -11.17 -5.82
N VAL A 46 0.09 -10.82 -4.96
CA VAL A 46 1.50 -11.20 -5.12
C VAL A 46 1.67 -12.71 -5.22
N LEU A 47 0.99 -13.47 -4.35
CA LEU A 47 1.05 -14.94 -4.36
C LEU A 47 0.52 -15.50 -5.68
N LEU A 48 -0.60 -14.98 -6.17
CA LEU A 48 -1.21 -15.41 -7.44
C LEU A 48 -0.34 -15.03 -8.64
N ALA A 49 0.21 -13.81 -8.68
CA ALA A 49 1.13 -13.35 -9.71
C ALA A 49 2.39 -14.23 -9.77
N SER A 50 2.96 -14.56 -8.60
CA SER A 50 4.08 -15.49 -8.48
C SER A 50 3.74 -16.88 -9.00
N LYS A 51 2.57 -17.43 -8.62
CA LYS A 51 2.11 -18.74 -9.08
C LYS A 51 1.90 -18.78 -10.61
N ASN A 52 1.50 -17.65 -11.21
CA ASN A 52 1.29 -17.53 -12.64
C ASN A 52 2.56 -17.18 -13.43
N HIS A 53 3.70 -17.00 -12.76
CA HIS A 53 4.97 -16.55 -13.36
C HIS A 53 4.86 -15.20 -14.10
N ASP A 54 3.93 -14.34 -13.69
CA ASP A 54 3.76 -13.02 -14.31
C ASP A 54 4.67 -12.00 -13.63
N ARG A 55 5.81 -11.71 -14.28
CA ARG A 55 6.80 -10.78 -13.74
C ARG A 55 6.27 -9.36 -13.59
N GLN A 56 5.35 -8.91 -14.46
CA GLN A 56 4.85 -7.54 -14.38
C GLN A 56 3.93 -7.39 -13.19
N GLU A 57 3.00 -8.34 -13.02
CA GLU A 57 2.10 -8.35 -11.86
C GLU A 57 2.86 -8.52 -10.55
N ILE A 58 3.88 -9.40 -10.50
CA ILE A 58 4.72 -9.52 -9.28
C ILE A 58 5.30 -8.16 -8.88
N VAL A 59 5.77 -7.35 -9.85
CA VAL A 59 6.34 -6.02 -9.56
C VAL A 59 5.27 -5.04 -9.09
N HIS A 60 4.10 -5.02 -9.71
CA HIS A 60 3.01 -4.13 -9.33
C HIS A 60 2.46 -4.48 -7.94
N GLU A 61 2.07 -5.73 -7.71
CA GLU A 61 1.44 -6.14 -6.44
C GLU A 61 2.45 -6.10 -5.28
N SER A 62 3.74 -6.31 -5.54
CA SER A 62 4.76 -6.09 -4.52
C SER A 62 4.91 -4.61 -4.15
N ALA A 63 4.72 -3.70 -5.10
CA ALA A 63 4.76 -2.27 -4.83
C ALA A 63 3.53 -1.81 -4.04
N ASP A 64 2.34 -2.33 -4.39
CA ASP A 64 1.10 -2.03 -3.68
C ASP A 64 1.12 -2.63 -2.26
N LEU A 65 1.62 -3.86 -2.10
CA LEU A 65 1.86 -4.47 -0.79
C LEU A 65 2.86 -3.68 0.06
N LEU A 66 3.92 -3.12 -0.53
CA LEU A 66 4.88 -2.28 0.21
C LEU A 66 4.32 -0.90 0.58
N PHE A 67 3.36 -0.40 -0.20
CA PHE A 67 2.70 0.88 0.06
C PHE A 67 1.68 0.78 1.19
N HIS A 68 0.95 -0.33 1.24
CA HIS A 68 -0.13 -0.61 2.20
C HIS A 68 0.38 -1.03 3.58
#